data_AF-Q0REJ1-F1
#
_entry.id   AF-Q0REJ1-F1
#
_cell.length_a   1.000
_cell.length_b   1.000
_cell.length_c   1.000
_cell.angle_alpha   90.00
_cell.angle_beta   90.00
_cell.angle_gamma   90.00
#
_symmetry.space_group_name_H-M   'P 1'
#
loop_
_entity.id
_entity.type
_entity.pdbx_description
1 polymer ?
#
loop_
_entity_poly.entity_id
_entity_poly.type
_entity_poly.pdbx_seq_one_letter_code
_entity_poly.pdbx_strand_id
1 'polypeptide(L)'
;MSRYRLHPTAEQAAVMEDHCGHAQYVWNLAVEQQSWYRPAAREAHRHKDWVEKTSTSLARRHDLIRIEDLPIGHMTRSARGIIAEPGRNVRQKAGLNRSIEATAPAGR
;
A
#
# COMPACT_ATOMS: atom_id res chain seq x y z
N MET A 1 23.74 19.49 21.26
CA MET A 1 23.00 18.54 22.13
C MET A 1 23.44 17.14 21.78
N SER A 2 24.17 16.47 22.67
CA SER A 2 24.55 15.06 22.49
C SER A 2 23.29 14.19 22.50
N ARG A 3 23.06 13.41 21.45
CA ARG A 3 21.94 12.46 21.39
C ARG A 3 22.36 11.20 22.13
N TYR A 4 21.98 11.08 23.40
CA TYR A 4 22.07 9.82 24.11
C TYR A 4 21.13 8.82 23.43
N ARG A 5 21.68 7.76 22.84
CA ARG A 5 20.88 6.60 22.42
C ARG A 5 20.54 5.81 23.68
N LEU A 6 19.27 5.85 24.07
CA LEU A 6 18.75 5.02 25.14
C LEU A 6 18.53 3.62 24.58
N HIS A 7 19.18 2.62 25.19
CA HIS A 7 18.97 1.22 24.85
C HIS A 7 18.06 0.61 25.93
N PRO A 8 16.83 0.19 25.57
CA PRO A 8 15.92 -0.42 26.54
C PRO A 8 16.50 -1.75 27.05
N THR A 9 16.23 -2.06 28.32
CA THR A 9 16.48 -3.41 28.85
C THR A 9 15.57 -4.43 28.14
N ALA A 10 15.89 -5.72 28.23
CA ALA A 10 15.07 -6.77 27.61
C ALA A 10 13.60 -6.73 28.07
N GLU A 11 13.37 -6.45 29.36
CA GLU A 11 12.02 -6.29 29.92
C GLU A 11 11.31 -5.04 29.39
N GLN A 12 12.03 -3.91 29.29
CA GLN A 12 11.48 -2.67 28.71
C GLN A 12 11.14 -2.84 27.23
N ALA A 13 11.98 -3.55 26.48
CA ALA A 13 11.74 -3.85 25.08
C ALA A 13 10.50 -4.72 24.90
N ALA A 14 10.29 -5.74 25.74
CA ALA A 14 9.09 -6.58 25.71
C ALA A 14 7.82 -5.78 25.99
N VAL A 15 7.83 -4.88 26.98
CA VAL A 15 6.69 -4.00 27.29
C VAL A 15 6.43 -3.02 26.14
N MET A 16 7.47 -2.48 25.52
CA MET A 16 7.35 -1.60 24.36
C MET A 16 6.76 -2.33 23.15
N GLU A 17 7.19 -3.57 22.90
CA GLU A 17 6.68 -4.40 21.83
C GLU A 17 5.19 -4.72 22.02
N ASP A 18 4.80 -5.11 23.23
CA ASP A 18 3.40 -5.35 23.59
C ASP A 18 2.54 -4.08 23.43
N HIS A 19 3.04 -2.93 23.87
CA HIS A 19 2.36 -1.65 23.68
C HIS A 19 2.21 -1.28 22.19
N CYS A 20 3.23 -1.53 21.38
CA CYS A 20 3.16 -1.32 19.93
C CYS A 20 2.16 -2.28 19.28
N GLY A 21 2.09 -3.53 19.74
CA GLY A 21 1.09 -4.51 19.33
C GLY A 21 -0.34 -4.03 19.63
N HIS A 22 -0.57 -3.52 20.84
CA HIS A 22 -1.86 -2.93 21.22
C HIS A 22 -2.23 -1.71 20.37
N ALA A 23 -1.28 -0.79 20.14
CA ALA A 23 -1.51 0.38 19.29
C ALA A 23 -1.87 -0.01 17.86
N GLN A 24 -1.16 -1.00 17.29
CA GLN A 24 -1.44 -1.52 15.95
C GLN A 24 -2.81 -2.22 15.88
N TYR A 25 -3.19 -2.97 16.92
CA TYR A 25 -4.51 -3.60 17.01
C TYR A 25 -5.64 -2.56 17.06
N VAL A 26 -5.53 -1.55 17.92
CA VAL A 26 -6.54 -0.48 18.06
C VAL A 26 -6.69 0.31 16.75
N TRP A 27 -5.59 0.62 16.09
CA TRP A 27 -5.61 1.27 14.78
C TRP A 27 -6.34 0.44 13.73
N ASN A 28 -6.01 -0.85 13.62
CA ASN A 28 -6.67 -1.75 12.67
C ASN A 28 -8.19 -1.83 12.93
N LEU A 29 -8.58 -1.97 14.21
CA LEU A 29 -9.99 -2.01 14.60
C LEU A 29 -10.72 -0.70 14.24
N ALA A 30 -10.08 0.46 14.48
CA ALA A 30 -10.65 1.75 14.13
C ALA A 30 -10.84 1.91 12.61
N VAL A 31 -9.87 1.48 11.81
CA VAL A 31 -9.95 1.49 10.33
C VAL A 31 -11.08 0.59 9.84
N GLU A 32 -11.23 -0.60 10.45
CA GLU A 32 -12.34 -1.52 10.15
C GLU A 32 -13.68 -0.88 10.49
N GLN A 33 -13.87 -0.38 11.70
CA GLN A 33 -15.11 0.30 12.12
C GLN A 33 -15.46 1.47 11.21
N GLN A 34 -14.49 2.32 10.87
CA GLN A 34 -14.71 3.48 9.99
C GLN A 34 -15.18 3.06 8.58
N SER A 35 -14.78 1.88 8.10
CA SER A 35 -15.23 1.33 6.80
C SER A 35 -16.71 0.89 6.79
N TRP A 36 -17.31 0.63 7.95
CA TRP A 36 -18.75 0.34 8.10
C TRP A 36 -19.59 1.62 8.01
N TYR A 37 -19.14 2.70 8.66
CA TYR A 37 -19.88 3.95 8.73
C TYR A 37 -19.70 4.85 7.50
N ARG A 38 -18.60 4.68 6.76
CA ARG A 38 -18.32 5.44 5.52
C ARG A 38 -18.10 4.49 4.36
N PRO A 39 -19.17 3.94 3.75
CA PRO A 39 -19.04 3.00 2.64
C PRO A 39 -18.27 3.59 1.45
N ALA A 40 -18.34 4.90 1.21
CA ALA A 40 -17.56 5.61 0.21
C ALA A 40 -16.04 5.62 0.48
N ALA A 41 -15.61 5.43 1.74
CA ALA A 41 -14.20 5.36 2.13
C ALA A 41 -13.63 3.93 2.12
N ARG A 42 -14.48 2.91 1.88
CA ARG A 42 -14.08 1.49 1.94
C ARG A 42 -12.94 1.13 1.01
N GLU A 43 -12.92 1.70 -0.19
CA GLU A 43 -11.86 1.42 -1.17
C GLU A 43 -10.53 2.03 -0.75
N ALA A 44 -10.54 3.29 -0.29
CA ALA A 44 -9.36 3.95 0.28
C ALA A 44 -8.81 3.20 1.50
N HIS A 45 -9.69 2.69 2.37
CA HIS A 45 -9.28 1.90 3.53
C HIS A 45 -8.69 0.55 3.14
N ARG A 46 -9.28 -0.15 2.16
CA ARG A 46 -8.72 -1.40 1.62
C ARG A 46 -7.34 -1.18 1.01
N HIS A 47 -7.15 -0.08 0.28
CA HIS A 47 -5.86 0.27 -0.27
C HIS A 47 -4.83 0.53 0.84
N LYS A 48 -5.20 1.30 1.87
CA LYS A 48 -4.33 1.59 3.02
C LYS A 48 -3.94 0.34 3.81
N ASP A 49 -4.91 -0.52 4.12
CA ASP A 49 -4.70 -1.80 4.81
C ASP A 49 -3.76 -2.71 4.00
N TRP A 50 -3.95 -2.78 2.68
CA TRP A 50 -3.06 -3.51 1.79
C TRP A 50 -1.63 -2.96 1.80
N VAL A 51 -1.45 -1.63 1.73
CA VAL A 51 -0.12 -1.00 1.81
C VAL A 51 0.57 -1.32 3.13
N GLU A 52 -0.14 -1.22 4.25
CA GLU A 52 0.43 -1.43 5.59
C GLU A 52 0.84 -2.90 5.82
N LYS A 53 -0.03 -3.84 5.45
CA LYS A 53 0.27 -5.29 5.53
C LYS A 53 1.41 -5.69 4.60
N THR A 54 1.40 -5.18 3.38
CA THR A 54 2.40 -5.51 2.36
C THR A 54 3.77 -4.95 2.71
N SER A 55 3.86 -3.68 3.11
CA SER A 55 5.12 -3.06 3.54
C SER A 55 5.71 -3.75 4.78
N THR A 56 4.87 -4.09 5.76
CA THR A 56 5.29 -4.88 6.93
C THR A 56 5.84 -6.25 6.52
N SER A 57 5.14 -6.95 5.62
CA SER A 57 5.59 -8.26 5.12
C SER A 57 6.91 -8.17 4.36
N LEU A 58 7.10 -7.14 3.53
CA LEU A 58 8.34 -6.94 2.78
C LEU A 58 9.51 -6.62 3.72
N ALA A 59 9.32 -5.70 4.67
CA ALA A 59 10.35 -5.30 5.62
C ALA A 59 10.76 -6.46 6.54
N ARG A 60 9.84 -7.36 6.91
CA ARG A 60 10.16 -8.56 7.71
C ARG A 60 10.94 -9.62 6.95
N ARG A 61 10.82 -9.69 5.61
CA ARG A 61 11.38 -10.77 4.79
C ARG A 61 12.65 -10.37 4.03
N HIS A 62 12.91 -9.08 3.88
CA HIS A 62 13.97 -8.56 3.03
C HIS A 62 14.74 -7.44 3.71
N ASP A 63 16.06 -7.54 3.72
CA ASP A 63 16.95 -6.53 4.32
C ASP A 63 17.17 -5.30 3.42
N LEU A 64 16.95 -5.45 2.11
CA LEU A 64 17.09 -4.38 1.12
C LEU A 64 15.89 -4.37 0.18
N ILE A 65 15.21 -3.23 0.10
CA ILE A 65 14.07 -2.99 -0.79
C ILE A 65 14.43 -1.84 -1.71
N ARG A 66 14.33 -2.06 -3.03
CA ARG A 66 14.52 -1.02 -4.06
C ARG A 66 13.17 -0.68 -4.68
N ILE A 67 12.90 0.60 -4.83
CA ILE A 67 11.71 1.10 -5.53
C ILE A 67 12.17 1.64 -6.88
N GLU A 68 11.54 1.16 -7.94
CA GLU A 68 11.81 1.61 -9.30
C GLU A 68 10.86 2.74 -9.69
N ASP A 69 11.41 3.79 -10.29
CA ASP A 69 10.62 4.83 -10.94
C ASP A 69 10.19 4.35 -12.34
N LEU A 70 9.20 3.45 -12.35
CA LEU A 70 8.68 2.91 -13.60
C LEU A 70 7.83 3.97 -14.32
N PRO A 71 8.02 4.16 -15.65
CA PRO A 71 7.23 5.12 -16.42
C PRO A 71 5.84 4.54 -16.72
N ILE A 72 4.96 4.50 -15.71
CA ILE A 72 3.62 3.89 -15.78
C ILE A 72 2.81 4.43 -16.98
N GLY A 73 2.89 5.74 -17.24
CA GLY A 73 2.22 6.36 -18.38
C GLY A 73 2.69 5.83 -19.73
N HIS A 74 3.94 5.39 -19.86
CA HIS A 74 4.44 4.72 -21.08
C HIS A 74 3.96 3.27 -21.18
N MET A 75 3.77 2.60 -20.04
CA MET A 75 3.34 1.21 -19.99
C MET A 75 1.88 1.05 -20.44
N THR A 76 1.01 2.01 -20.11
CA THR A 76 -0.42 1.99 -20.45
C THR A 76 -0.79 2.76 -21.72
N ARG A 77 0.10 3.62 -22.24
CA ARG A 77 -0.16 4.45 -23.44
C ARG A 77 -0.69 3.65 -24.64
N SER A 78 -0.18 2.45 -24.86
CA SER A 78 -0.59 1.63 -26.01
C SER A 78 -2.05 1.20 -25.95
N ALA A 79 -2.67 1.21 -24.76
CA ALA A 79 -4.07 0.87 -24.57
C ALA A 79 -5.04 2.01 -24.90
N ARG A 80 -4.54 3.23 -25.14
CA ARG A 80 -5.36 4.40 -25.46
C ARG A 80 -6.10 4.18 -26.80
N GLY A 81 -7.41 4.37 -26.78
CA GLY A 81 -8.29 4.19 -27.94
C GLY A 81 -9.76 4.15 -27.52
N ILE A 82 -10.65 4.00 -28.48
CA ILE A 82 -12.10 3.82 -28.24
C ILE A 82 -12.52 2.41 -28.65
N ILE A 83 -13.74 2.00 -28.32
CA ILE A 83 -14.23 0.64 -28.63
C ILE A 83 -14.19 0.36 -30.15
N ALA A 84 -14.55 1.35 -30.97
CA ALA A 84 -14.54 1.22 -32.43
C ALA A 84 -13.12 1.11 -33.02
N GLU A 85 -12.15 1.77 -32.40
CA GLU A 85 -10.76 1.84 -32.84
C GLU A 85 -9.84 1.66 -31.61
N PRO A 86 -9.64 0.41 -31.17
CA PRO A 86 -8.86 0.14 -29.97
C PRO A 86 -7.37 0.41 -30.21
N GLY A 87 -6.67 0.73 -29.12
CA GLY A 87 -5.22 0.87 -29.13
C GLY A 87 -4.47 -0.43 -29.48
N ARG A 88 -3.14 -0.35 -29.49
CA ARG A 88 -2.28 -1.48 -29.85
C ARG A 88 -2.00 -2.40 -28.66
N ASN A 89 -2.00 -3.72 -28.91
CA ASN A 89 -1.68 -4.75 -27.92
C ASN A 89 -2.58 -4.69 -26.66
N VAL A 90 -3.80 -4.16 -26.78
CA VAL A 90 -4.76 -4.00 -25.67
C VAL A 90 -5.07 -5.35 -25.01
N ARG A 91 -5.47 -6.36 -25.79
CA ARG A 91 -5.82 -7.69 -25.26
C ARG A 91 -4.63 -8.39 -24.60
N GLN A 92 -3.45 -8.27 -25.20
CA GLN A 92 -2.21 -8.86 -24.70
C GLN A 92 -1.81 -8.27 -23.35
N LYS A 93 -2.05 -6.97 -23.13
CA LYS A 93 -1.72 -6.24 -21.90
C LYS A 93 -2.90 -6.04 -20.94
N ALA A 94 -4.06 -6.64 -21.22
CA ALA A 94 -5.30 -6.33 -20.51
C ALA A 94 -5.20 -6.55 -18.99
N GLY A 95 -4.48 -7.59 -18.55
CA GLY A 95 -4.25 -7.84 -17.12
C GLY A 95 -3.45 -6.72 -16.44
N LEU A 96 -2.32 -6.35 -17.04
CA LEU A 96 -1.43 -5.30 -16.54
C LEU A 96 -2.12 -3.93 -16.51
N ASN A 97 -2.85 -3.59 -17.59
CA ASN A 97 -3.54 -2.31 -17.67
C ASN A 97 -4.62 -2.20 -16.58
N ARG A 98 -5.41 -3.26 -16.35
CA ARG A 98 -6.40 -3.28 -15.27
C ARG A 98 -5.78 -3.14 -13.89
N SER A 99 -4.65 -3.80 -13.61
CA SER A 99 -3.99 -3.67 -12.31
C SER A 99 -3.44 -2.27 -12.08
N ILE A 100 -2.91 -1.63 -13.13
CA ILE A 100 -2.42 -0.24 -13.06
C ILE A 100 -3.58 0.72 -12.83
N GLU A 101 -4.68 0.58 -13.58
CA GLU A 101 -5.87 1.44 -13.42
C GLU A 101 -6.53 1.26 -12.05
N ALA A 102 -6.64 0.03 -11.54
CA ALA A 102 -7.21 -0.23 -10.22
C ALA A 102 -6.38 0.33 -9.05
N THR A 103 -5.09 0.62 -9.29
CA THR A 103 -4.17 1.17 -8.27
C THR A 103 -3.93 2.66 -8.46
N ALA A 104 -4.25 3.21 -9.63
CA ALA A 104 -4.06 4.63 -9.92
C ALA A 104 -5.03 5.47 -9.07
N PRO A 105 -4.53 6.48 -8.32
CA PRO A 105 -5.42 7.43 -7.66
C PRO A 105 -6.27 8.12 -8.72
N ALA A 106 -7.57 8.28 -8.44
CA ALA A 106 -8.51 8.92 -9.35
C ALA A 106 -8.03 10.34 -9.70
N GLY A 107 -7.53 10.51 -10.93
CA GLY A 107 -7.22 11.80 -11.55
C GLY A 107 -5.95 12.50 -11.02
N ARG A 108 -4.94 12.58 -11.88
CA ARG A 108 -4.18 13.83 -12.07
C ARG A 108 -4.37 14.28 -13.51
#